data_AF-A0A4R4ZI70-F1
#
_entry.id   AF-A0A4R4ZI70-F1
#
_cell.length_a   1.000
_cell.length_b   1.000
_cell.length_c   1.000
_cell.angle_alpha   90.00
_cell.angle_beta   90.00
_cell.angle_gamma   90.00
#
_symmetry.space_group_name_H-M   'P 1'
#
loop_
_entity.id
_entity.type
_entity.pdbx_description
1 polymer ?
#
loop_
_entity_poly.entity_id
_entity_poly.type
_entity_poly.pdbx_seq_one_letter_code
_entity_poly.pdbx_strand_id
1 'polypeptide(L)' 'ATWRSYGRDGDRDGRKDVHDPADAVPAAAAYLCDHGAATNLRTALWHYNHSTRYVDHVLAAADRLR' A
#
# COMPACT_ATOMS: atom_id res chain seq x y z
N ALA A 1 10.93 -8.44 -4.13
CA ALA A 1 11.07 -8.79 -2.69
C ALA A 1 9.78 -8.52 -1.91
N THR A 2 9.17 -7.33 -2.04
CA THR A 2 7.95 -6.93 -1.31
C THR A 2 6.71 -7.82 -1.58
N TRP A 3 6.40 -8.11 -2.85
CA TRP A 3 5.23 -8.94 -3.20
C TRP A 3 5.27 -10.34 -2.58
N ARG A 4 6.46 -10.93 -2.41
CA ARG A 4 6.61 -12.23 -1.76
C ARG A 4 6.23 -12.19 -0.27
N SER A 5 6.39 -11.05 0.39
CA SER A 5 6.09 -10.89 1.82
C SER A 5 4.65 -10.46 2.07
N TYR A 6 4.12 -9.58 1.22
CA TYR A 6 2.82 -8.92 1.44
C TYR A 6 1.71 -9.40 0.52
N GLY A 7 2.04 -10.07 -0.59
CA GLY A 7 1.06 -10.57 -1.56
C GLY A 7 0.11 -11.59 -0.94
N ARG A 8 -1.18 -11.36 -1.10
CA ARG A 8 -2.26 -12.16 -0.54
C ARG A 8 -3.36 -12.35 -1.56
N ASP A 9 -3.92 -13.55 -1.56
CA ASP A 9 -5.15 -13.91 -2.25
C ASP A 9 -6.32 -13.32 -1.43
N GLY A 10 -6.76 -12.13 -1.84
CA GLY A 10 -7.71 -11.28 -1.12
C GLY A 10 -9.16 -11.65 -1.39
N ASP A 11 -9.48 -12.11 -2.59
CA ASP A 11 -10.81 -12.57 -2.99
C ASP A 11 -11.00 -14.10 -2.91
N ARG A 12 -9.92 -14.84 -2.67
CA ARG A 12 -9.88 -16.30 -2.53
C ARG A 12 -10.09 -17.04 -3.86
N ASP A 13 -9.62 -16.48 -4.97
CA ASP A 13 -9.67 -17.12 -6.30
C ASP A 13 -8.58 -18.19 -6.51
N GLY A 14 -7.64 -18.32 -5.56
CA GLY A 14 -6.53 -19.27 -5.59
C GLY A 14 -5.25 -18.72 -6.23
N ARG A 15 -5.20 -17.43 -6.58
CA ARG A 15 -4.05 -16.72 -7.14
C ARG A 15 -3.63 -15.59 -6.22
N LYS A 16 -2.39 -15.13 -6.42
CA LYS A 16 -1.84 -13.94 -5.77
C LYS A 16 -1.34 -13.01 -6.86
N ASP A 17 -2.21 -12.14 -7.35
CA ASP A 17 -1.94 -11.24 -8.46
C ASP A 17 -1.79 -9.79 -8.00
N VAL A 18 -0.65 -9.18 -8.31
CA VAL A 18 -0.39 -7.77 -8.00
C VAL A 18 -1.24 -6.82 -8.85
N HIS A 19 -1.79 -7.32 -9.95
CA HIS A 19 -2.66 -6.58 -10.84
C HIS A 19 -4.14 -6.74 -10.50
N ASP A 20 -4.50 -7.66 -9.61
CA ASP A 20 -5.86 -7.75 -9.07
C ASP A 20 -6.02 -6.76 -7.91
N PRO A 21 -6.94 -5.78 -8.00
CA PRO A 21 -7.22 -4.87 -6.90
C PRO A 21 -7.62 -5.57 -5.59
N ALA A 22 -8.32 -6.70 -5.65
CA ALA A 22 -8.75 -7.45 -4.47
C ALA A 22 -7.55 -8.02 -3.69
N ASP A 23 -6.45 -8.32 -4.36
CA ASP A 23 -5.19 -8.78 -3.79
C ASP A 23 -4.26 -7.61 -3.43
N ALA A 24 -4.13 -6.66 -4.34
CA ALA A 24 -3.17 -5.56 -4.26
C ALA A 24 -3.49 -4.56 -3.15
N VAL A 25 -4.77 -4.21 -2.97
CA VAL A 25 -5.22 -3.25 -1.95
C VAL A 25 -4.89 -3.75 -0.52
N PRO A 26 -5.29 -4.96 -0.09
CA PRO A 26 -4.95 -5.44 1.24
C PRO A 26 -3.44 -5.67 1.42
N ALA A 27 -2.71 -6.06 0.36
CA ALA A 27 -1.25 -6.17 0.41
C ALA A 27 -0.58 -4.81 0.67
N ALA A 28 -1.01 -3.76 -0.02
CA ALA A 28 -0.52 -2.40 0.19
C ALA A 28 -0.89 -1.89 1.59
N ALA A 29 -2.10 -2.16 2.07
CA ALA A 29 -2.52 -1.79 3.42
C ALA A 29 -1.65 -2.47 4.49
N ALA A 30 -1.39 -3.77 4.37
CA ALA A 30 -0.53 -4.51 5.29
C ALA A 30 0.90 -3.93 5.32
N TYR A 31 1.47 -3.64 4.14
CA TYR A 31 2.77 -2.98 4.05
C TYR A 31 2.79 -1.64 4.79
N LEU A 32 1.79 -0.79 4.57
CA LEU A 32 1.72 0.53 5.22
C LEU A 32 1.55 0.40 6.74
N CYS A 33 0.73 -0.55 7.21
CA CYS A 33 0.57 -0.84 8.64
C CYS A 33 1.88 -1.25 9.31
N ASP A 34 2.65 -2.16 8.69
CA ASP A 34 3.96 -2.58 9.20
C ASP A 34 4.97 -1.43 9.29
N HIS A 35 4.83 -0.40 8.45
CA HIS A 35 5.67 0.80 8.45
C HIS A 35 5.06 1.96 9.25
N GLY A 36 4.12 1.68 10.15
CA GLY A 36 3.61 2.64 11.12
C GLY A 36 2.55 3.60 10.60
N ALA A 37 1.82 3.25 9.54
CA ALA A 37 0.79 4.12 8.96
C ALA A 37 -0.31 4.55 9.95
N ALA A 38 -0.57 3.75 10.99
CA ALA A 38 -1.54 4.07 12.03
C ALA A 38 -1.14 5.30 12.87
N THR A 39 0.16 5.59 12.99
CA THR A 39 0.68 6.73 13.75
C THR A 39 1.27 7.80 12.86
N ASN A 40 1.93 7.42 11.76
CA ASN A 40 2.54 8.34 10.82
C ASN A 40 2.46 7.82 9.38
N LEU A 41 1.33 8.13 8.73
CA LEU A 41 1.08 7.76 7.34
C LEU A 41 2.13 8.33 6.36
N ARG A 42 2.64 9.54 6.62
CA ARG A 42 3.68 10.16 5.77
C ARG A 42 4.97 9.33 5.77
N THR A 43 5.42 8.88 6.95
CA THR A 43 6.61 8.03 7.07
C THR A 43 6.39 6.67 6.39
N ALA A 44 5.23 6.05 6.58
CA ALA A 44 4.91 4.77 5.93
C ALA A 44 4.92 4.89 4.39
N LEU A 45 4.37 5.97 3.84
CA LEU A 45 4.41 6.25 2.40
C LEU A 45 5.84 6.53 1.90
N TRP A 46 6.68 7.18 2.71
CA TRP A 46 8.08 7.41 2.37
C TRP A 46 8.87 6.09 2.33
N HIS A 47 8.56 5.11 3.18
CA HIS A 47 9.15 3.77 3.08
C HIS A 47 8.70 3.03 1.82
N TYR A 48 7.46 3.24 1.37
CA TYR A 48 6.97 2.71 0.11
C TYR A 48 7.77 3.26 -1.08
N ASN A 49 8.05 4.56 -1.06
CA ASN A 49 8.91 5.23 -2.03
C ASN A 49 9.59 6.43 -1.37
N HIS A 50 10.93 6.43 -1.33
CA HIS A 50 11.78 7.40 -0.63
C HIS A 50 11.80 8.81 -1.27
N SER A 51 10.64 9.32 -1.66
CA SER A 51 10.43 10.60 -2.32
C SER A 51 9.32 11.37 -1.61
N THR A 52 9.66 12.51 -1.03
CA THR A 52 8.67 13.42 -0.42
C THR A 52 7.62 13.88 -1.42
N ARG A 53 8.04 14.12 -2.67
CA ARG A 53 7.12 14.44 -3.78
C ARG A 53 6.10 13.32 -4.00
N TYR A 54 6.51 12.06 -3.98
CA TYR A 54 5.58 10.92 -4.10
C TYR A 54 4.57 10.91 -2.96
N VAL A 55 5.04 11.08 -1.71
CA VAL A 55 4.17 11.14 -0.53
C VAL A 55 3.12 12.24 -0.67
N ASP A 56 3.54 13.44 -1.07
CA ASP A 56 2.62 14.57 -1.26
C ASP A 56 1.60 14.31 -2.37
N HIS A 57 2.02 13.70 -3.49
CA HIS A 57 1.10 13.32 -4.57
C HIS A 57 0.05 12.31 -4.13
N VAL A 58 0.45 11.27 -3.38
CA VAL A 58 -0.47 10.24 -2.89
C VAL A 58 -1.49 10.83 -1.92
N LEU A 59 -1.04 11.66 -0.97
CA LEU A 59 -1.94 12.29 0.00
C LEU A 59 -2.90 13.26 -0.70
N ALA A 60 -2.42 14.08 -1.63
CA ALA A 60 -3.27 14.97 -2.41
C ALA A 60 -4.26 14.22 -3.32
N ALA A 61 -3.93 13.01 -3.77
CA ALA A 61 -4.88 12.15 -4.50
C ALA A 61 -5.94 11.57 -3.54
N ALA A 62 -5.54 11.09 -2.37
CA ALA A 62 -6.46 10.55 -1.36
C ALA A 62 -7.47 11.62 -0.87
N ASP A 63 -7.02 12.86 -0.64
CA ASP A 63 -7.90 13.96 -0.24
C ASP A 63 -8.94 14.33 -1.30
N ARG A 64 -8.66 14.09 -2.58
CA ARG A 64 -9.62 14.30 -3.69
C ARG A 64 -10.68 13.21 -3.80
N LEU A 65 -10.47 12.07 -3.14
CA LEU A 65 -11.39 10.92 -3.15
C LEU A 65 -12.25 10.86 -1.88
N ARG A 66 -12.06 11.80 -0.95
CA ARG A 66 -12.92 11.99 0.22
C ARG A 66 -14.23 12.68 -0.16
#